data_AF-A0A6A8MU17-F1
#
_entry.id   AF-A0A6A8MU17-F1
#
_cell.length_a   1.000
_cell.length_b   1.000
_cell.length_c   1.000
_cell.angle_alpha   90.00
_cell.angle_beta   90.00
_cell.angle_gamma   90.00
#
_symmetry.space_group_name_H-M   'P 1'
#
loop_
_entity.id
_entity.type
_entity.pdbx_description
1 polymer ?
#
loop_
_entity_poly.entity_id
_entity_poly.type
_entity_poly.pdbx_seq_one_letter_code
_entity_poly.pdbx_strand_id
1 'polypeptide(L)'
;MATKILPSNHQTADTVAAQFCVTVRDYPDRVALRWKDGDDFRQLTWAEYSQSAGRAAQALSDLGLEKGQRVVLMMRNRPEFHIAD
;
A
#
# COMPACT_ATOMS: atom_id res chain seq x y z
N MET A 1 -18.80 5.47 32.44
CA MET A 1 -17.96 4.32 32.04
C MET A 1 -16.72 4.87 31.36
N ALA A 2 -15.53 4.62 31.92
CA ALA A 2 -14.27 5.15 31.39
C ALA A 2 -13.76 4.25 30.25
N THR A 3 -13.63 4.80 29.05
CA THR A 3 -12.96 4.14 27.92
C THR A 3 -11.48 4.01 28.27
N LYS A 4 -11.06 2.78 28.61
CA LYS A 4 -9.66 2.42 28.80
C LYS A 4 -8.96 2.53 27.44
N ILE A 5 -8.23 3.62 27.22
CA ILE A 5 -7.27 3.71 26.11
C ILE A 5 -6.19 2.68 26.41
N LEU A 6 -6.23 1.54 25.72
CA LEU A 6 -5.13 0.58 25.77
C LEU A 6 -3.91 1.26 25.13
N PRO A 7 -2.71 1.21 25.75
CA PRO A 7 -1.51 1.61 25.05
C PRO A 7 -1.37 0.69 23.83
N SER A 8 -1.53 1.24 22.64
CA SER A 8 -1.34 0.50 21.41
C SER A 8 0.16 0.39 21.18
N ASN A 9 0.73 -0.73 21.62
CA ASN A 9 2.13 -1.07 21.40
C ASN A 9 2.31 -1.52 19.94
N HIS A 10 2.07 -0.61 18.99
CA HIS A 10 2.49 -0.80 17.61
C HIS A 10 3.97 -0.45 17.52
N GLN A 11 4.81 -1.45 17.28
CA GLN A 11 6.18 -1.21 16.83
C GLN A 11 6.10 -0.55 15.45
N THR A 12 6.33 0.76 15.40
CA THR A 12 6.37 1.52 14.15
C THR A 12 7.71 1.29 13.47
N ALA A 13 7.69 0.93 12.19
CA ALA A 13 8.90 0.85 11.39
C ALA A 13 9.42 2.24 10.98
N ASP A 14 10.70 2.34 10.68
CA ASP A 14 11.38 3.62 10.43
C ASP A 14 10.96 4.33 9.12
N THR A 15 10.28 3.62 8.20
CA THR A 15 9.80 4.18 6.94
C THR A 15 8.39 3.68 6.60
N VAL A 16 7.66 4.45 5.80
CA VAL A 16 6.32 4.08 5.33
C VAL A 16 6.36 2.74 4.58
N ALA A 17 7.34 2.55 3.69
CA ALA A 17 7.52 1.28 2.96
C ALA A 17 7.83 0.10 3.91
N ALA A 18 8.64 0.31 4.95
CA ALA A 18 8.89 -0.73 5.94
C ALA A 18 7.62 -1.07 6.75
N GLN A 19 6.84 -0.06 7.12
CA GLN A 19 5.56 -0.26 7.82
C GLN A 19 4.51 -0.96 6.94
N PHE A 20 4.52 -0.67 5.64
CA PHE A 20 3.72 -1.38 4.64
C PHE A 20 4.06 -2.88 4.65
N CYS A 21 5.35 -3.25 4.57
CA CYS A 21 5.78 -4.64 4.63
C CYS A 21 5.38 -5.35 5.95
N VAL A 22 5.49 -4.65 7.09
CA VAL A 22 5.00 -5.17 8.39
C VAL A 22 3.50 -5.45 8.33
N THR A 23 2.72 -4.51 7.79
CA THR A 23 1.26 -4.64 7.67
C THR A 23 0.85 -5.80 6.76
N VAL A 24 1.54 -5.95 5.62
CA VAL A 24 1.32 -7.06 4.67
C VAL A 24 1.60 -8.41 5.32
N ARG A 25 2.70 -8.53 6.07
CA ARG A 25 3.07 -9.76 6.78
C ARG A 25 2.04 -10.11 7.86
N ASP A 26 1.61 -9.13 8.64
CA ASP A 26 0.78 -9.36 9.81
C ASP A 26 -0.72 -9.53 9.44
N TYR A 27 -1.15 -8.97 8.31
CA TYR A 27 -2.56 -8.93 7.88
C TYR A 27 -2.79 -9.20 6.39
N PRO A 28 -2.23 -10.27 5.79
CA PRO A 28 -2.23 -10.47 4.34
C PRO A 28 -3.64 -10.51 3.72
N ASP A 29 -4.60 -11.15 4.41
CA ASP A 29 -5.97 -11.35 3.91
C ASP A 29 -6.92 -10.19 4.23
N ARG A 30 -6.49 -9.20 5.02
CA ARG A 30 -7.34 -8.04 5.32
C ARG A 30 -7.41 -7.12 4.11
N VAL A 31 -8.59 -6.54 3.90
CA VAL A 31 -8.81 -5.56 2.84
C VAL A 31 -8.01 -4.29 3.12
N ALA A 32 -7.14 -3.92 2.17
CA ALA A 32 -6.32 -2.72 2.23
C ALA A 32 -6.99 -1.54 1.50
N LEU A 33 -7.55 -1.82 0.31
CA LEU A 33 -8.17 -0.80 -0.55
C LEU A 33 -9.56 -1.27 -0.97
N ARG A 34 -10.51 -0.33 -1.01
CA ARG A 34 -11.81 -0.50 -1.65
C ARG A 34 -12.07 0.70 -2.54
N TRP A 35 -12.62 0.44 -3.72
CA TRP A 35 -13.03 1.49 -4.65
C TRP A 35 -14.30 1.10 -5.37
N LYS A 36 -15.02 2.12 -5.85
CA LYS A 36 -16.23 1.94 -6.65
C LYS A 36 -15.83 1.71 -8.11
N ASP A 37 -16.46 0.72 -8.75
CA ASP A 37 -16.31 0.42 -10.18
C ASP A 37 -17.69 0.20 -10.79
N GLY A 38 -18.19 1.19 -11.54
CA GLY A 38 -19.58 1.22 -11.99
C GLY A 38 -20.55 1.26 -10.79
N ASP A 39 -21.48 0.32 -10.74
CA ASP A 39 -22.42 0.15 -9.62
C ASP A 39 -21.88 -0.78 -8.52
N ASP A 40 -20.72 -1.41 -8.75
CA ASP A 40 -20.12 -2.37 -7.85
C ASP A 40 -18.98 -1.76 -7.01
N PHE A 41 -18.58 -2.50 -5.97
CA PHE A 41 -17.35 -2.23 -5.22
C PHE A 41 -16.34 -3.33 -5.47
N ARG A 42 -15.10 -2.92 -5.72
CA ARG A 42 -13.94 -3.81 -5.77
C ARG A 42 -13.03 -3.56 -4.59
N GLN A 43 -12.20 -4.54 -4.30
CA GLN A 43 -11.26 -4.49 -3.18
C GLN A 43 -9.97 -5.22 -3.50
N LEU A 44 -8.92 -4.86 -2.78
CA LEU A 44 -7.65 -5.59 -2.73
C LEU A 44 -7.31 -5.91 -1.27
N THR A 45 -6.82 -7.11 -1.03
CA THR A 45 -6.17 -7.47 0.22
C THR A 45 -4.76 -6.86 0.30
N TRP A 46 -4.16 -6.83 1.49
CA TRP A 46 -2.76 -6.40 1.63
C TRP A 46 -1.80 -7.28 0.82
N ALA A 47 -2.04 -8.59 0.74
CA ALA A 47 -1.24 -9.49 -0.08
C ALA A 47 -1.31 -9.12 -1.57
N GLU A 48 -2.51 -8.92 -2.12
CA GLU A 48 -2.71 -8.57 -3.54
C GLU A 48 -2.13 -7.18 -3.87
N TYR A 49 -2.29 -6.23 -2.94
CA TYR A 49 -1.70 -4.90 -3.07
C TYR A 49 -0.17 -4.99 -3.11
N SER A 50 0.47 -5.66 -2.15
CA SER A 50 1.93 -5.80 -2.13
C SER A 50 2.50 -6.48 -3.37
N GLN A 51 1.80 -7.48 -3.91
CA GLN A 51 2.19 -8.14 -5.16
C GLN A 51 2.13 -7.15 -6.34
N SER A 52 1.11 -6.32 -6.39
CA SER A 52 0.94 -5.32 -7.45
C SER A 52 1.97 -4.19 -7.35
N ALA A 53 2.20 -3.67 -6.14
CA ALA A 53 3.21 -2.64 -5.88
C ALA A 53 4.63 -3.16 -6.16
N GLY A 54 4.94 -4.40 -5.75
CA GLY A 54 6.22 -5.04 -6.03
C GLY A 54 6.49 -5.19 -7.53
N ARG A 55 5.48 -5.56 -8.33
CA ARG A 55 5.60 -5.61 -9.80
C ARG A 55 5.86 -4.22 -10.40
N ALA A 56 5.17 -3.18 -9.92
CA ALA A 56 5.37 -1.82 -10.40
C ALA A 56 6.79 -1.32 -10.07
N ALA A 57 7.25 -1.54 -8.84
CA ALA A 57 8.60 -1.19 -8.40
C ALA A 57 9.68 -1.92 -9.22
N GLN A 58 9.50 -3.22 -9.48
CA GLN A 58 10.42 -3.98 -10.33
C GLN A 58 10.45 -3.43 -11.76
N ALA A 59 9.29 -3.11 -12.34
CA ALA A 59 9.23 -2.55 -13.69
C ALA A 59 9.94 -1.18 -13.79
N LEU A 60 9.81 -0.32 -12.78
CA LEU A 60 10.55 0.95 -12.73
C LEU A 60 12.06 0.72 -12.62
N SER A 61 12.48 -0.25 -11.80
CA SER A 61 13.88 -0.67 -11.71
C SER A 61 14.41 -1.18 -13.06
N ASP A 62 13.63 -2.00 -13.78
CA ASP A 62 14.00 -2.55 -15.08
C ASP A 62 14.12 -1.47 -16.17
N LEU A 63 13.39 -0.34 -16.02
CA LEU A 63 13.52 0.84 -16.86
C LEU A 63 14.72 1.73 -16.51
N GLY A 64 15.50 1.37 -15.48
CA GLY A 64 16.72 2.07 -15.07
C GLY A 64 16.50 3.16 -14.03
N LEU A 65 15.39 3.14 -13.28
CA LEU A 65 15.17 4.08 -12.19
C LEU A 65 16.09 3.74 -11.01
N GLU A 66 16.85 4.73 -10.54
CA GLU A 66 17.78 4.59 -9.42
C GLU A 66 17.36 5.41 -8.19
N LYS A 67 17.94 5.07 -7.03
CA LYS A 67 17.72 5.79 -5.77
C LYS A 67 18.05 7.28 -5.94
N GLY A 68 17.12 8.15 -5.53
CA GLY A 68 17.27 9.60 -5.59
C GLY A 68 16.76 10.23 -6.89
N GLN A 69 16.44 9.41 -7.90
CA GLN A 69 15.67 9.85 -9.07
C GLN A 69 14.19 10.00 -8.71
N ARG A 70 13.46 10.71 -9.57
CA ARG A 70 12.07 11.13 -9.31
C ARG A 70 11.16 10.67 -10.44
N VAL A 71 9.99 10.18 -10.07
CA VAL A 71 8.89 9.84 -10.98
C VAL A 71 7.71 10.75 -10.68
N VAL A 72 7.01 11.19 -11.72
CA VAL A 72 5.75 11.94 -11.58
C VAL A 72 4.59 11.00 -11.85
N LEU A 73 3.66 10.91 -10.89
CA LEU A 73 2.41 10.19 -11.04
C LEU A 73 1.30 11.18 -11.42
N MET A 74 0.90 11.22 -12.70
CA MET A 74 -0.20 12.07 -13.17
C MET A 74 -1.42 11.21 -13.52
N MET A 75 -2.36 11.11 -12.59
CA MET A 75 -3.54 10.27 -12.73
C MET A 75 -4.74 10.81 -11.92
N ARG A 76 -5.94 10.35 -12.28
CA ARG A 76 -7.17 10.63 -11.50
C ARG A 76 -7.18 9.81 -10.20
N ASN A 77 -8.07 10.15 -9.27
CA ASN A 77 -8.30 9.34 -8.07
C ASN A 77 -8.80 7.94 -8.46
N ARG A 78 -7.88 6.97 -8.48
CA ARG A 78 -8.06 5.60 -8.92
C ARG A 78 -7.18 4.66 -8.10
N PRO A 79 -7.53 3.38 -7.95
CA PRO A 79 -6.75 2.44 -7.14
C PRO A 79 -5.29 2.30 -7.60
N GLU A 80 -5.01 2.45 -8.89
CA GLU A 80 -3.66 2.33 -9.44
C GLU A 80 -2.66 3.36 -8.88
N PHE A 81 -3.14 4.49 -8.36
CA PHE A 81 -2.28 5.47 -7.68
C PHE A 81 -1.56 4.86 -6.49
N HIS A 82 -2.30 4.15 -5.63
CA HIS A 82 -1.76 3.53 -4.43
C HIS A 82 -0.78 2.41 -4.79
N ILE A 83 -0.95 1.74 -5.94
CA ILE A 83 -0.03 0.70 -6.41
C ILE A 83 1.35 1.29 -6.77
N ALA A 84 1.40 2.56 -7.19
CA ALA A 84 2.60 3.18 -7.74
C ALA A 84 3.36 4.13 -6.77
N ASP A 85 2.73 4.58 -5.69
CA ASP A 85 3.30 5.46 -4.64
C ASP A 85 3.86 4.64 -3.46
#